data_AF-A0A2V8KW25-F1
#
_entry.id   AF-A0A2V8KW25-F1
#
_cell.length_a   1.000
_cell.length_b   1.000
_cell.length_c   1.000
_cell.angle_alpha   90.00
_cell.angle_beta   90.00
_cell.angle_gamma   90.00
#
_symmetry.space_group_name_H-M   'P 1'
#
loop_
_entity.id
_entity.type
_entity.pdbx_description
1 polymer ?
#
loop_
_entity_poly.entity_id
_entity_poly.type
_entity_poly.pdbx_seq_one_letter_code
_entity_poly.pdbx_strand_id
1 'polypeptide(L)' 'KSGNLLRVVFLLPNVIGQNVVRIDYSDFRNVQGTPFPFSWIIARPLGYQTVKVDSVQQNVAVEDTRFAKPTGRSN' A
#
# COMPACT_ATOMS: atom_id res chain seq x y z
N LYS A 1 -7.10 21.58 -6.70
CA LYS A 1 -6.22 20.38 -6.68
C LYS A 1 -6.68 19.51 -5.49
N SER A 2 -6.75 18.19 -5.63
CA SER A 2 -7.39 17.29 -4.62
C SER A 2 -6.53 16.94 -3.40
N GLY A 3 -5.21 17.21 -3.42
CA GLY A 3 -4.30 16.82 -2.34
C GLY A 3 -3.91 15.33 -2.31
N ASN A 4 -4.45 14.53 -3.24
CA ASN A 4 -4.16 13.10 -3.31
C ASN A 4 -2.68 12.82 -3.60
N LEU A 5 -2.13 11.82 -2.92
CA LEU A 5 -0.78 11.33 -3.16
C LEU A 5 -0.73 10.55 -4.47
N LEU A 6 -0.18 11.13 -5.53
CA LEU A 6 -0.09 10.47 -6.84
C LEU A 6 1.14 9.57 -6.96
N ARG A 7 2.22 9.94 -6.28
CA ARG A 7 3.52 9.27 -6.41
C ARG A 7 4.38 9.42 -5.17
N VAL A 8 5.05 8.34 -4.79
CA VAL A 8 6.20 8.38 -3.89
C VAL A 8 7.39 7.74 -4.59
N VAL A 9 8.56 8.33 -4.40
CA VAL A 9 9.84 7.71 -4.76
C VAL A 9 10.69 7.70 -3.50
N PHE A 10 11.20 6.53 -3.13
CA PHE A 10 12.12 6.40 -2.01
C PHE A 10 13.30 5.49 -2.35
N LEU A 11 14.42 5.75 -1.68
CA LEU A 11 15.70 5.10 -1.90
C LEU A 11 15.99 4.23 -0.68
N LEU A 12 16.12 2.91 -0.90
CA LEU A 12 16.54 1.98 0.14
C LEU A 12 18.02 1.61 -0.08
N PRO A 13 18.84 1.55 0.99
CA PRO A 13 20.21 1.05 0.86
C PRO A 13 20.20 -0.45 0.50
N ASN A 14 21.11 -0.86 -0.38
CA ASN A 14 21.42 -2.26 -0.63
C ASN A 14 22.95 -2.45 -0.78
N VAL A 15 23.42 -3.70 -0.78
CA VAL A 15 24.86 -4.05 -0.82
C VAL A 15 25.59 -3.61 -2.10
N ILE A 16 24.88 -3.26 -3.17
CA ILE A 16 25.43 -2.87 -4.48
C ILE A 16 25.01 -1.46 -4.93
N GLY A 17 24.37 -0.66 -4.05
CA GLY A 17 23.89 0.68 -4.38
C GLY A 17 22.51 1.00 -3.80
N GLN A 18 21.79 1.94 -4.44
CA GLN A 18 20.45 2.33 -4.01
C GLN A 18 19.39 1.49 -4.74
N ASN A 19 18.47 0.92 -3.98
CA ASN A 19 17.24 0.34 -4.50
C ASN A 19 16.19 1.45 -4.59
N VAL A 20 15.90 1.89 -5.81
CA VAL A 20 14.86 2.89 -6.07
C VAL A 20 13.49 2.20 -6.09
N VAL A 21 12.61 2.62 -5.20
CA VAL A 21 11.21 2.19 -5.18
C VAL A 21 10.34 3.36 -5.59
N ARG A 22 9.47 3.13 -6.56
CA ARG A 22 8.43 4.08 -6.98
C ARG A 22 7.06 3.46 -6.78
N ILE A 23 6.16 4.20 -6.17
CA ILE A 23 4.75 3.81 -6.01
C ILE A 23 3.88 4.85 -6.71
N ASP A 24 3.06 4.39 -7.65
CA ASP A 24 2.14 5.20 -8.42
C ASP A 24 0.69 4.87 -8.02
N TYR A 25 -0.03 5.84 -7.46
CA TYR A 25 -1.42 5.67 -7.04
C TYR A 25 -2.38 6.17 -8.11
N SER A 26 -3.50 5.47 -8.25
CA SER A 26 -4.51 5.70 -9.29
C SER A 26 -5.89 5.23 -8.80
N ASP A 27 -6.94 5.55 -9.57
CA ASP A 27 -8.32 5.14 -9.28
C ASP A 27 -8.77 5.59 -7.88
N PHE A 28 -8.65 6.89 -7.60
CA PHE A 28 -9.13 7.45 -6.35
C PHE A 28 -10.66 7.49 -6.34
N ARG A 29 -11.26 6.84 -5.35
CA ARG A 29 -12.71 6.82 -5.13
C ARG A 29 -13.04 7.43 -3.78
N ASN A 30 -14.24 7.98 -3.64
CA ASN A 30 -14.71 8.47 -2.36
C ASN A 30 -15.16 7.30 -1.48
N VAL A 31 -14.53 7.14 -0.32
CA VAL A 31 -14.92 6.19 0.72
C VAL A 31 -15.29 7.01 1.96
N GLN A 32 -16.59 7.10 2.25
CA GLN A 32 -17.16 7.91 3.35
C GLN A 32 -16.56 9.33 3.47
N GLY A 33 -16.45 10.05 2.35
CA GLY A 33 -15.93 11.41 2.31
C GLY A 33 -14.42 11.51 2.08
N THR A 34 -13.68 10.39 2.16
CA THR A 34 -12.22 10.36 2.02
C THR A 34 -11.80 9.78 0.66
N PRO A 35 -10.97 10.47 -0.14
CA PRO A 35 -10.45 9.88 -1.37
C PRO A 35 -9.44 8.75 -1.06
N PHE A 36 -9.71 7.55 -1.55
CA PHE A 36 -8.86 6.37 -1.37
C PHE A 36 -8.47 5.75 -2.72
N PRO A 37 -7.20 5.38 -2.96
CA PRO A 37 -6.75 4.77 -4.20
C PRO A 37 -7.15 3.29 -4.28
N PHE A 38 -7.88 2.89 -5.33
CA PHE A 38 -8.25 1.49 -5.57
C PHE A 38 -7.22 0.74 -6.43
N SER A 39 -6.16 1.42 -6.89
CA SER A 39 -5.12 0.83 -7.73
C SER A 39 -3.77 1.51 -7.52
N TRP A 40 -2.70 0.73 -7.35
CA TRP A 40 -1.35 1.27 -7.40
C TRP A 40 -0.34 0.28 -7.99
N ILE A 41 0.73 0.84 -8.56
CA ILE A 41 1.86 0.07 -9.10
C ILE A 41 3.10 0.37 -8.25
N ILE A 42 3.76 -0.68 -7.79
CA ILE A 42 5.04 -0.62 -7.09
C ILE A 42 6.12 -1.08 -8.07
N ALA A 43 6.97 -0.15 -8.49
CA ALA A 43 8.14 -0.41 -9.31
C ALA A 43 9.40 -0.53 -8.44
N ARG A 44 10.14 -1.62 -8.64
CA ARG A 44 11.44 -1.91 -8.03
C ARG A 44 12.41 -2.36 -9.14
N PRO A 45 13.73 -2.33 -8.93
CA PRO A 45 14.69 -2.70 -9.97
C PRO A 45 14.47 -4.11 -10.56
N LEU A 46 13.97 -5.05 -9.75
CA LEU A 46 13.73 -6.43 -10.16
C LEU A 46 12.29 -6.69 -10.65
N GLY A 47 11.44 -5.66 -10.74
CA GLY A 47 10.12 -5.82 -11.34
C GLY A 47 9.04 -4.92 -10.76
N TYR A 48 7.83 -5.17 -11.23
CA TYR A 48 6.63 -4.40 -10.91
C TYR A 48 5.61 -5.28 -10.20
N GLN A 49 4.88 -4.69 -9.27
CA GLN A 49 3.72 -5.30 -8.63
C GLN A 49 2.54 -4.35 -8.78
N THR A 50 1.42 -4.86 -9.25
CA THR A 50 0.15 -4.13 -9.28
C THR A 50 -0.68 -4.56 -8.09
N VAL A 51 -1.26 -3.61 -7.38
CA VAL A 51 -2.27 -3.86 -6.35
C VAL A 51 -3.60 -3.29 -6.82
N LYS A 52 -4.64 -4.10 -6.69
CA LYS A 52 -6.03 -3.74 -6.94
C LYS A 52 -6.82 -4.00 -5.66
N VAL A 53 -7.64 -3.03 -5.28
CA VAL A 53 -8.51 -3.13 -4.11
C VAL A 53 -9.93 -3.35 -4.60
N ASP A 54 -10.56 -4.41 -4.13
CA ASP A 54 -11.94 -4.72 -4.51
C ASP A 54 -12.95 -3.99 -3.63
N SER A 55 -12.69 -3.88 -2.33
CA SER A 55 -13.59 -3.24 -1.38
C SER A 55 -12.83 -2.55 -0.24
N VAL A 56 -13.40 -1.45 0.26
CA VAL A 56 -12.91 -0.71 1.42
C VAL A 56 -14.08 -0.40 2.34
N GLN A 57 -13.91 -0.63 3.63
CA GLN A 57 -14.87 -0.27 4.67
C GLN A 57 -14.13 0.58 5.72
N GLN A 58 -14.76 1.69 6.14
CA GLN A 58 -14.18 2.62 7.11
C GLN A 58 -14.94 2.55 8.43
N ASN A 59 -14.22 2.72 9.55
CA ASN A 59 -14.77 2.73 10.92
C ASN A 59 -15.50 1.43 11.34
N VAL A 60 -15.17 0.30 10.70
CA VAL A 60 -15.65 -1.02 11.14
C VAL A 60 -14.86 -1.44 12.37
N ALA A 61 -15.55 -1.95 13.39
CA ALA A 61 -14.90 -2.48 14.59
C ALA A 61 -14.02 -3.68 14.23
N VAL A 62 -12.78 -3.68 14.71
CA VAL A 62 -11.84 -4.80 14.57
C VAL A 62 -11.42 -5.21 15.96
N GLU A 63 -11.72 -6.46 16.32
CA GLU A 63 -11.38 -7.03 17.64
C GLU A 63 -9.87 -6.99 17.89
N ASP A 64 -9.45 -6.57 19.09
CA ASP A 64 -8.05 -6.45 19.50
C ASP A 64 -7.24 -7.75 19.28
N THR A 65 -7.90 -8.89 19.42
CA THR A 65 -7.29 -10.21 19.19
C THR A 65 -6.76 -10.40 17.77
N ARG A 66 -7.26 -9.65 16.78
CA ARG A 66 -6.77 -9.68 15.39
C ARG A 66 -5.36 -9.09 15.27
N PHE A 67 -4.94 -8.26 16.22
CA PHE A 67 -3.61 -7.68 16.30
C PHE A 67 -2.67 -8.46 17.24
N ALA A 68 -3.17 -9.52 17.89
CA ALA A 68 -2.34 -10.38 18.73
C ALA A 68 -1.27 -11.08 17.88
N LYS A 69 -0.09 -11.30 18.47
CA LYS A 69 1.00 -12.02 17.81
C LYS A 69 0.49 -13.42 17.38
N PRO A 70 0.67 -13.82 16.11
CA PRO A 70 0.31 -15.17 15.68
C PRO A 70 1.03 -16.23 16.51
N THR A 71 0.29 -17.23 17.00
CA THR A 71 0.84 -18.34 17.81
C THR A 71 1.30 -19.53 16.97
N GLY A 72 1.05 -19.52 15.66
CA GLY A 72 1.51 -20.55 14.74
C GLY A 72 3.00 -20.44 14.47
N ARG A 73 3.76 -21.47 14.85
CA ARG A 73 5.08 -21.74 14.27
C ARG A 73 4.84 -22.25 12.84
N SER A 74 5.36 -21.57 11.81
CA SER A 74 5.47 -22.21 10.50
C SER A 74 6.56 -23.28 10.61
N ASN A 75 6.17 -24.54 10.45
CA ASN A 75 7.11 -25.63 10.21
C ASN A 75 7.70 -25.52 8.80
#